data_AF-A0A6J2JYX3-F1
#
_entry.id   AF-A0A6J2JYX3-F1
#
_cell.length_a   1.000
_cell.length_b   1.000
_cell.length_c   1.000
_cell.angle_alpha   90.00
_cell.angle_beta   90.00
_cell.angle_gamma   90.00
#
_symmetry.space_group_name_H-M   'P 1'
#
loop_
_entity.id
_entity.type
_entity.pdbx_description
1 polymer ?
#
loop_
_entity_poly.entity_id
_entity_poly.type
_entity_poly.pdbx_seq_one_letter_code
_entity_poly.pdbx_strand_id
1 'polypeptide(L)'
;MAIELKFLVCLVILSARANSIIDKDLKGKNIIVTGAARGIGYAIADNFLANGVNQIIILDKNVTNGIRAAETLKCKYGRDKVIFIPCDVTKDLHLWDDIVDEHGPIHVLVNNAGILEEDQPREMILTNSVAPIEWSLKFREYARNDKGGSGGTIINTASRSGYRITPFMVSYISSKHASLAFSKSLGHPYNFKRTGIRIVALCPELTYTASSSLSSRLILGQRVVAQSLLRPLFRRIIAFRWAGSM
;
A
#
# COMPACT_ATOMS: atom_id res chain seq x y z
N MET A 1 -19.71 19.59 -10.90
CA MET A 1 -20.52 18.41 -10.57
C MET A 1 -19.56 17.25 -10.30
N ALA A 2 -19.16 17.11 -9.04
CA ALA A 2 -18.07 16.23 -8.61
C ALA A 2 -18.55 14.78 -8.53
N ILE A 3 -17.83 13.88 -9.20
CA ILE A 3 -18.10 12.44 -9.21
C ILE A 3 -17.36 11.82 -8.01
N GLU A 4 -18.11 11.46 -6.96
CA GLU A 4 -17.60 10.75 -5.78
C GLU A 4 -17.52 9.24 -6.06
N LEU A 5 -16.29 8.68 -6.01
CA LEU A 5 -16.00 7.25 -6.12
C LEU A 5 -15.89 6.64 -4.71
N LYS A 6 -16.65 5.57 -4.42
CA LYS A 6 -16.69 4.91 -3.11
C LYS A 6 -16.09 3.51 -3.20
N PHE A 7 -15.01 3.26 -2.48
CA PHE A 7 -14.39 1.93 -2.36
C PHE A 7 -14.53 1.42 -0.93
N LEU A 8 -15.00 0.18 -0.77
CA LEU A 8 -14.95 -0.54 0.50
C LEU A 8 -13.53 -1.11 0.67
N VAL A 9 -12.70 -0.44 1.46
CA VAL A 9 -11.41 -0.97 1.92
C VAL A 9 -11.64 -1.63 3.27
N CYS A 10 -11.54 -2.96 3.34
CA CYS A 10 -11.42 -3.62 4.63
C CYS A 10 -9.99 -3.36 5.16
N LEU A 11 -9.88 -2.46 6.13
CA LEU A 11 -8.63 -2.20 6.82
C LEU A 11 -8.47 -3.24 7.94
N VAL A 12 -7.53 -4.17 7.80
CA VAL A 12 -7.14 -5.05 8.90
C VAL A 12 -6.02 -4.36 9.67
N ILE A 13 -6.38 -3.69 10.77
CA ILE A 13 -5.40 -3.06 11.69
C ILE A 13 -4.85 -4.15 12.61
N LEU A 14 -3.53 -4.36 12.57
CA LEU A 14 -2.86 -5.46 13.28
C LEU A 14 -2.10 -5.01 14.54
N SER A 15 -2.15 -3.72 14.92
CA SER A 15 -1.42 -3.20 16.10
C SER A 15 -2.35 -2.73 17.24
N ALA A 16 -1.88 -2.90 18.48
CA ALA A 16 -2.68 -2.92 19.71
C ALA A 16 -3.27 -1.59 20.25
N ARG A 17 -3.28 -0.49 19.48
CA ARG A 17 -4.05 0.73 19.84
C ARG A 17 -4.58 1.43 18.60
N ALA A 18 -5.91 1.48 18.48
CA ALA A 18 -6.65 2.13 17.37
C ALA A 18 -6.87 3.64 17.60
N ASN A 19 -5.83 4.38 17.99
CA ASN A 19 -5.86 5.85 18.01
C ASN A 19 -5.04 6.36 16.82
N SER A 20 -5.74 6.83 15.77
CA SER A 20 -5.26 7.31 14.46
C SER A 20 -4.25 6.41 13.72
N ILE A 21 -4.66 5.90 12.56
CA ILE A 21 -3.92 4.95 11.69
C ILE A 21 -2.55 5.48 11.23
N ILE A 22 -2.39 6.79 11.30
CA ILE A 22 -1.18 7.55 11.00
C ILE A 22 -0.97 8.45 12.22
N ASP A 23 0.27 8.59 12.70
CA ASP A 23 0.59 9.54 13.77
C ASP A 23 -0.03 10.90 13.44
N LYS A 24 -0.59 11.57 14.45
CA LYS A 24 -1.36 12.82 14.28
C LYS A 24 -0.58 13.96 13.60
N ASP A 25 0.71 13.79 13.34
CA ASP A 25 1.50 14.71 12.55
C ASP A 25 2.22 14.01 11.37
N LEU A 26 1.67 14.22 10.18
CA LEU A 26 2.28 13.85 8.91
C LEU A 26 3.30 14.87 8.41
N LYS A 27 3.35 16.06 9.01
CA LYS A 27 4.31 17.09 8.60
C LYS A 27 5.73 16.61 8.83
N GLY A 28 6.63 16.98 7.91
CA GLY A 28 8.03 16.54 7.97
C GLY A 28 8.27 15.07 7.59
N LYS A 29 7.23 14.29 7.25
CA LYS A 29 7.37 12.87 6.91
C LYS A 29 7.61 12.67 5.41
N ASN A 30 8.62 11.86 5.08
CA ASN A 30 8.88 11.34 3.74
C ASN A 30 8.24 9.97 3.57
N ILE A 31 7.61 9.72 2.42
CA ILE A 31 6.86 8.50 2.14
C ILE A 31 7.24 7.94 0.79
N ILE A 32 7.48 6.63 0.73
CA ILE A 32 7.62 5.88 -0.52
C ILE A 32 6.29 5.18 -0.84
N VAL A 33 5.84 5.26 -2.10
CA VAL A 33 4.69 4.51 -2.60
C VAL A 33 5.05 3.77 -3.88
N THR A 34 5.02 2.44 -3.84
CA THR A 34 5.25 1.61 -5.03
C THR A 34 3.98 1.39 -5.85
N GLY A 35 4.10 1.26 -7.17
CA GLY A 35 2.95 1.10 -8.08
C GLY A 35 2.06 2.34 -8.11
N ALA A 36 2.65 3.53 -7.95
CA ALA A 36 1.92 4.78 -7.75
C ALA A 36 1.69 5.60 -9.03
N ALA A 37 2.04 5.07 -10.21
CA ALA A 37 1.72 5.73 -11.47
C ALA A 37 0.21 5.75 -11.79
N ARG A 38 -0.60 4.93 -11.09
CA ARG A 38 -2.05 4.82 -11.31
C ARG A 38 -2.79 4.20 -10.11
N GLY A 39 -4.12 4.19 -10.20
CA GLY A 39 -4.98 3.39 -9.33
C GLY A 39 -4.85 3.72 -7.85
N ILE A 40 -4.85 2.68 -7.01
CA ILE A 40 -4.79 2.81 -5.54
C ILE A 40 -3.50 3.51 -5.09
N GLY A 41 -2.35 3.17 -5.67
CA GLY A 41 -1.07 3.80 -5.32
C GLY A 41 -1.06 5.30 -5.56
N TYR A 42 -1.56 5.73 -6.72
CA TYR A 42 -1.73 7.16 -7.02
C TYR A 42 -2.67 7.85 -6.03
N ALA A 43 -3.81 7.23 -5.71
CA ALA A 43 -4.77 7.79 -4.76
C ALA A 43 -4.20 7.89 -3.33
N ILE A 44 -3.37 6.93 -2.92
CA ILE A 44 -2.66 6.96 -1.65
C ILE A 44 -1.65 8.12 -1.63
N ALA A 45 -0.87 8.29 -2.69
CA ALA A 45 0.07 9.41 -2.83
C ALA A 45 -0.64 10.78 -2.78
N ASP A 46 -1.72 10.93 -3.55
CA ASP A 46 -2.57 12.14 -3.57
C ASP A 46 -3.11 12.46 -2.15
N ASN A 47 -3.57 11.43 -1.43
CA ASN A 47 -4.12 11.62 -0.08
C ASN A 47 -3.05 12.02 0.94
N PHE A 48 -1.87 11.40 0.91
CA PHE A 48 -0.79 11.80 1.81
C PHE A 48 -0.34 13.25 1.55
N LEU A 49 -0.22 13.66 0.28
CA LEU A 49 0.08 15.05 -0.10
C LEU A 49 -0.98 16.03 0.42
N ALA A 50 -2.26 15.69 0.27
CA ALA A 50 -3.36 16.48 0.81
C ALA A 50 -3.31 16.67 2.34
N ASN A 51 -2.64 15.75 3.05
CA ASN A 51 -2.46 15.80 4.50
C ASN A 51 -1.10 16.40 4.93
N GLY A 52 -0.37 17.04 4.01
CA GLY A 52 0.76 17.91 4.36
C GLY A 52 2.07 17.20 4.67
N VAL A 53 2.30 16.02 4.10
CA VAL A 53 3.60 15.33 4.17
C VAL A 53 4.73 16.20 3.62
N ASN A 54 5.96 15.88 4.02
CA ASN A 54 7.12 16.58 3.48
C ASN A 54 7.30 16.28 2.00
N GLN A 55 7.34 14.99 1.65
CA GLN A 55 7.61 14.54 0.29
C GLN A 55 7.03 13.15 0.04
N ILE A 56 6.54 12.92 -1.16
CA ILE A 56 6.19 11.60 -1.70
C ILE A 56 7.17 11.20 -2.78
N ILE A 57 7.74 10.00 -2.64
CA ILE A 57 8.54 9.35 -3.65
C ILE A 57 7.68 8.25 -4.26
N ILE A 58 7.25 8.43 -5.50
CA ILE A 58 6.49 7.42 -6.24
C ILE A 58 7.44 6.54 -7.05
N LEU A 59 7.29 5.23 -6.89
CA LEU A 59 8.08 4.20 -7.58
C LEU A 59 7.17 3.43 -8.53
N ASP A 60 7.52 3.35 -9.80
CA ASP A 60 6.78 2.56 -10.78
C ASP A 60 7.65 2.18 -11.98
N LYS A 61 7.44 0.98 -12.55
CA LYS A 61 8.18 0.53 -13.73
C LYS A 61 7.68 1.19 -15.02
N ASN A 62 6.45 1.70 -15.03
CA ASN A 62 5.91 2.41 -16.19
C ASN A 62 6.33 3.88 -16.16
N VAL A 63 7.43 4.18 -16.86
CA VAL A 63 8.04 5.51 -16.92
C VAL A 63 7.04 6.57 -17.38
N THR A 64 6.33 6.35 -18.48
CA THR A 64 5.40 7.33 -19.05
C THR A 64 4.26 7.68 -18.09
N ASN A 65 3.63 6.68 -17.49
CA ASN A 65 2.55 6.92 -16.52
C ASN A 65 3.09 7.51 -15.22
N GLY A 66 4.28 7.10 -14.79
CA GLY A 66 4.94 7.62 -13.60
C GLY A 66 5.28 9.11 -13.71
N ILE A 67 5.85 9.53 -14.84
CA ILE A 67 6.11 10.95 -15.15
C ILE A 67 4.80 11.73 -15.10
N ARG A 68 3.77 11.28 -15.83
CA ARG A 68 2.47 11.96 -15.86
C ARG A 68 1.82 12.07 -14.48
N ALA A 69 1.89 11.00 -13.68
CA ALA A 69 1.37 10.99 -12.31
C ALA A 69 2.11 12.00 -11.43
N ALA A 70 3.45 12.00 -11.46
CA ALA A 70 4.24 12.98 -10.72
C ALA A 70 3.95 14.41 -11.15
N GLU A 71 3.90 14.71 -12.45
CA GLU A 71 3.59 16.05 -12.96
C GLU A 71 2.22 16.52 -12.47
N THR A 72 1.22 15.65 -12.52
CA THR A 72 -0.14 15.98 -12.02
C THR A 72 -0.12 16.32 -10.53
N LEU A 73 0.57 15.51 -9.71
CA LEU A 73 0.67 15.75 -8.28
C LEU A 73 1.54 16.99 -7.95
N LYS A 74 2.62 17.23 -8.71
CA LYS A 74 3.46 18.43 -8.61
C LYS A 74 2.66 19.71 -8.88
N CYS A 75 1.83 19.70 -9.92
CA CYS A 75 0.95 20.82 -10.23
C CYS A 75 -0.06 21.10 -9.10
N LYS A 76 -0.52 20.07 -8.40
CA LYS A 76 -1.53 20.18 -7.33
C LYS A 76 -0.94 20.60 -5.98
N TYR A 77 0.27 20.13 -5.63
CA TYR A 77 0.82 20.27 -4.28
C TYR A 77 2.18 20.96 -4.18
N GLY A 78 2.84 21.23 -5.32
CA GLY A 78 4.16 21.85 -5.38
C GLY A 78 5.22 20.92 -5.97
N ARG A 79 6.16 21.51 -6.73
CA ARG A 79 7.18 20.79 -7.52
C ARG A 79 8.09 19.90 -6.67
N ASP A 80 8.45 20.37 -5.48
CA ASP A 80 9.43 19.69 -4.60
C ASP A 80 8.78 18.62 -3.71
N LYS A 81 7.45 18.53 -3.72
CA LYS A 81 6.68 17.58 -2.91
C LYS A 81 6.65 16.17 -3.47
N VAL A 82 6.99 15.99 -4.73
CA VAL A 82 6.80 14.71 -5.43
C VAL A 82 8.03 14.37 -6.24
N ILE A 83 8.55 13.16 -6.05
CA ILE A 83 9.64 12.60 -6.85
C ILE A 83 9.11 11.35 -7.53
N PHE A 84 9.48 11.18 -8.81
CA PHE A 84 9.26 9.93 -9.51
C PHE A 84 10.60 9.28 -9.80
N ILE A 85 10.71 8.00 -9.45
CA ILE A 85 11.87 7.17 -9.75
C ILE A 85 11.36 5.93 -10.51
N PRO A 86 11.81 5.71 -11.76
CA PRO A 86 11.58 4.45 -12.47
C PRO A 86 12.10 3.28 -11.64
N CYS A 87 11.24 2.31 -11.32
CA CYS A 87 11.61 1.22 -10.42
C CYS A 87 10.77 -0.03 -10.69
N ASP A 88 11.44 -1.13 -11.04
CA ASP A 88 10.92 -2.49 -10.95
C ASP A 88 11.21 -3.03 -9.54
N VAL A 89 10.17 -3.06 -8.70
CA VAL A 89 10.28 -3.49 -7.29
C VAL A 89 10.86 -4.90 -7.11
N THR A 90 10.88 -5.72 -8.17
CA THR A 90 11.44 -7.08 -8.14
C THR A 90 12.95 -7.14 -8.41
N LYS A 91 13.58 -6.01 -8.80
CA LYS A 91 14.99 -5.93 -9.21
C LYS A 91 15.74 -4.76 -8.56
N ASP A 92 15.02 -3.69 -8.26
CA ASP A 92 15.63 -2.39 -7.99
C ASP A 92 15.64 -2.02 -6.50
N LEU A 93 15.69 -3.01 -5.61
CA LEU A 93 15.80 -2.78 -4.16
C LEU A 93 17.08 -2.00 -3.80
N HIS A 94 18.12 -2.11 -4.62
CA HIS A 94 19.39 -1.39 -4.45
C HIS A 94 19.22 0.13 -4.48
N LEU A 95 18.17 0.67 -5.12
CA LEU A 95 17.86 2.11 -5.15
C LEU A 95 17.45 2.66 -3.77
N TRP A 96 17.13 1.81 -2.80
CA TRP A 96 16.72 2.26 -1.47
C TRP A 96 17.76 3.18 -0.81
N ASP A 97 19.03 2.83 -0.95
CA ASP A 97 20.12 3.51 -0.25
C ASP A 97 20.32 4.90 -0.87
N ASP A 98 20.34 4.99 -2.21
CA ASP A 98 20.37 6.26 -2.95
C ASP A 98 19.19 7.17 -2.58
N ILE A 99 17.98 6.59 -2.45
CA ILE A 99 16.78 7.33 -2.04
C ILE A 99 16.93 7.93 -0.64
N VAL A 100 17.43 7.16 0.32
CA VAL A 100 17.63 7.63 1.69
C VAL A 100 18.72 8.68 1.75
N ASP A 101 19.80 8.51 0.99
CA ASP A 101 20.91 9.45 0.95
C ASP A 101 20.51 10.79 0.32
N GLU A 102 19.71 10.78 -0.76
CA GLU A 102 19.28 12.00 -1.46
C GLU A 102 18.11 12.70 -0.77
N HIS A 103 17.15 11.96 -0.21
CA HIS A 103 15.88 12.51 0.27
C HIS A 103 15.71 12.43 1.80
N GLY A 104 16.64 11.78 2.49
CA GLY A 104 16.63 11.60 3.93
C GLY A 104 15.74 10.45 4.41
N PRO A 105 15.51 10.34 5.73
CA PRO A 105 14.83 9.21 6.34
C PRO A 105 13.41 8.99 5.82
N ILE A 106 13.09 7.76 5.43
CA ILE A 106 11.75 7.35 5.04
C ILE A 106 10.96 6.98 6.29
N HIS A 107 9.75 7.51 6.40
CA HIS A 107 8.91 7.35 7.58
C HIS A 107 7.72 6.42 7.33
N VAL A 108 7.24 6.38 6.09
CA VAL A 108 6.18 5.48 5.66
C VAL A 108 6.58 4.79 4.36
N LEU A 109 6.51 3.47 4.34
CA LEU A 109 6.62 2.67 3.12
C LEU A 109 5.26 2.10 2.76
N VAL A 110 4.80 2.35 1.54
CA VAL A 110 3.58 1.76 0.99
C VAL A 110 3.95 0.76 -0.10
N ASN A 111 3.89 -0.53 0.23
CA ASN A 111 4.04 -1.63 -0.71
C ASN A 111 2.71 -1.85 -1.43
N ASN A 112 2.49 -1.11 -2.52
CA ASN A 112 1.26 -1.15 -3.29
C ASN A 112 1.43 -1.79 -4.69
N ALA A 113 2.64 -1.84 -5.25
CA ALA A 113 2.88 -2.50 -6.53
C ALA A 113 2.31 -3.93 -6.53
N GLY A 114 1.64 -4.30 -7.62
CA GLY A 114 1.06 -5.61 -7.76
C GLY A 114 0.53 -5.88 -9.17
N ILE A 115 0.45 -7.16 -9.51
CA ILE A 115 -0.05 -7.66 -10.79
C ILE A 115 -1.08 -8.77 -10.58
N LEU A 116 -1.92 -9.00 -11.57
CA LEU A 116 -2.89 -10.09 -11.64
C LEU A 116 -2.84 -10.67 -13.05
N GLU A 117 -1.86 -11.55 -13.28
CA GLU A 117 -1.58 -12.23 -14.55
C GLU A 117 -1.35 -13.71 -14.23
N GLU A 118 -2.43 -14.51 -14.21
CA GLU A 118 -2.39 -15.92 -13.75
C GLU A 118 -1.52 -16.83 -14.64
N ASP A 119 -1.23 -16.42 -15.87
CA ASP A 119 -0.29 -17.06 -16.79
C ASP A 119 1.19 -16.78 -16.46
N GLN A 120 1.46 -15.85 -15.54
CA GLN A 120 2.80 -15.44 -15.07
C GLN A 120 2.95 -15.64 -13.56
N PRO A 121 2.83 -16.89 -13.05
CA PRO A 121 2.79 -17.16 -11.61
C PRO A 121 4.09 -16.75 -10.90
N ARG A 122 5.24 -16.87 -11.57
CA ARG A 122 6.54 -16.48 -11.00
C ARG A 122 6.63 -14.98 -10.80
N GLU A 123 6.38 -14.18 -11.84
CA GLU A 123 6.37 -12.72 -11.75
C GLU A 123 5.36 -12.23 -10.70
N MET A 124 4.22 -12.91 -10.60
CA MET A 124 3.20 -12.55 -9.64
C MET A 124 3.66 -12.78 -8.20
N ILE A 125 4.25 -13.93 -7.89
CA ILE A 125 4.80 -14.20 -6.55
C ILE A 125 5.93 -13.23 -6.22
N LEU A 126 6.81 -12.94 -7.18
CA LEU A 126 7.87 -11.95 -7.00
C LEU A 126 7.30 -10.56 -6.67
N THR A 127 6.35 -10.08 -7.48
CA THR A 127 5.81 -8.71 -7.35
C THR A 127 4.87 -8.56 -6.14
N ASN A 128 3.97 -9.51 -5.94
CA ASN A 128 2.90 -9.39 -4.94
C ASN A 128 3.31 -9.86 -3.53
N SER A 129 4.40 -10.63 -3.42
CA SER A 129 4.83 -11.25 -2.15
C SER A 129 6.28 -10.96 -1.82
N VAL A 130 7.23 -11.39 -2.67
CA VAL A 130 8.66 -11.30 -2.37
C VAL A 130 9.11 -9.85 -2.26
N ALA A 131 8.80 -9.01 -3.25
CA ALA A 131 9.17 -7.60 -3.23
C ALA A 131 8.61 -6.86 -1.99
N PRO A 132 7.31 -6.92 -1.65
CA PRO A 132 6.80 -6.35 -0.41
C PRO A 132 7.53 -6.82 0.86
N ILE A 133 7.97 -8.10 0.91
CA ILE A 133 8.76 -8.63 2.03
C ILE A 133 10.14 -7.96 2.06
N GLU A 134 10.87 -7.99 0.96
CA GLU A 134 12.23 -7.44 0.86
C GLU A 134 12.27 -5.94 1.17
N TRP A 135 11.37 -5.17 0.56
CA TRP A 135 11.26 -3.73 0.78
C TRP A 135 10.85 -3.41 2.23
N SER A 136 9.97 -4.20 2.85
CA SER A 136 9.62 -4.05 4.26
C SER A 136 10.79 -4.34 5.20
N LEU A 137 11.60 -5.35 4.90
CA LEU A 137 12.78 -5.69 5.68
C LEU A 137 13.88 -4.64 5.53
N LYS A 138 14.09 -4.11 4.31
CA LYS A 138 15.00 -2.99 4.04
C LYS A 138 14.55 -1.73 4.79
N PHE A 139 13.27 -1.33 4.71
CA PHE A 139 12.75 -0.23 5.53
C PHE A 139 13.01 -0.44 7.03
N ARG A 140 12.81 -1.67 7.52
CA ARG A 140 13.05 -2.01 8.92
C ARG A 140 14.50 -1.85 9.35
N GLU A 141 15.48 -2.04 8.48
CA GLU A 141 16.90 -1.81 8.80
C GLU A 141 17.16 -0.35 9.19
N TYR A 142 16.54 0.60 8.48
CA TYR A 142 16.71 2.04 8.69
C TYR A 142 15.80 2.61 9.78
N ALA A 143 14.54 2.16 9.82
CA ALA A 143 13.52 2.82 10.63
C ALA A 143 13.46 2.31 12.08
N ARG A 144 14.05 1.16 12.41
CA ARG A 144 13.84 0.53 13.72
C ARG A 144 14.52 1.28 14.88
N ASN A 145 13.76 1.55 15.92
CA ASN A 145 14.22 2.34 17.08
C ASN A 145 15.31 1.65 17.92
N ASP A 146 15.29 0.32 18.03
CA ASP A 146 16.34 -0.44 18.72
C ASP A 146 17.69 -0.47 17.98
N LYS A 147 17.76 0.18 16.80
CA LYS A 147 19.01 0.46 16.07
C LYS A 147 19.20 1.94 15.76
N GLY A 148 18.52 2.84 16.48
CA GLY A 148 18.69 4.29 16.34
C GLY A 148 17.78 4.96 15.31
N GLY A 149 16.89 4.21 14.65
CA GLY A 149 15.84 4.77 13.80
C GLY A 149 14.71 5.44 14.59
N SER A 150 13.82 6.16 13.91
CA SER A 150 12.72 6.91 14.54
C SER A 150 11.41 6.11 14.70
N GLY A 151 11.43 4.81 14.39
CA GLY A 151 10.23 4.04 14.13
C GLY A 151 9.64 4.38 12.75
N GLY A 152 8.44 3.88 12.48
CA GLY A 152 7.78 4.18 11.21
C GLY A 152 6.54 3.35 10.94
N THR A 153 6.00 3.44 9.73
CA THR A 153 4.84 2.65 9.31
C THR A 153 5.07 1.98 7.96
N ILE A 154 4.80 0.69 7.88
CA ILE A 154 4.70 -0.03 6.61
C ILE A 154 3.22 -0.29 6.32
N ILE A 155 2.79 0.02 5.11
CA ILE A 155 1.45 -0.26 4.59
C ILE A 155 1.61 -1.26 3.44
N ASN A 156 1.10 -2.48 3.61
CA ASN A 156 1.09 -3.49 2.57
C ASN A 156 -0.30 -3.58 1.94
N THR A 157 -0.37 -3.39 0.63
CA THR A 157 -1.60 -3.62 -0.14
C THR A 157 -1.76 -5.11 -0.42
N ALA A 158 -2.51 -5.78 0.45
CA ALA A 158 -2.97 -7.14 0.27
C ALA A 158 -4.18 -7.15 -0.68
N SER A 159 -5.25 -7.85 -0.31
CA SER A 159 -6.50 -7.95 -1.05
C SER A 159 -7.54 -8.65 -0.17
N ARG A 160 -8.83 -8.52 -0.48
CA ARG A 160 -9.84 -9.48 0.00
C ARG A 160 -9.42 -10.94 -0.28
N SER A 161 -8.74 -11.16 -1.41
CA SER A 161 -8.14 -12.45 -1.79
C SER A 161 -6.99 -12.91 -0.89
N GLY A 162 -6.55 -12.10 0.08
CA GLY A 162 -5.57 -12.49 1.08
C GLY A 162 -6.13 -13.31 2.25
N TYR A 163 -7.47 -13.40 2.36
CA TYR A 163 -8.15 -14.22 3.37
C TYR A 163 -9.44 -14.88 2.86
N ARG A 164 -9.74 -14.71 1.57
CA ARG A 164 -10.86 -15.37 0.88
C ARG A 164 -10.32 -16.12 -0.33
N ILE A 165 -10.89 -17.30 -0.56
CA ILE A 165 -10.55 -18.16 -1.69
C ILE A 165 -11.63 -18.01 -2.76
N THR A 166 -11.21 -18.02 -4.02
CA THR A 166 -12.06 -18.18 -5.20
C THR A 166 -11.34 -19.07 -6.21
N PRO A 167 -12.05 -19.91 -6.98
CA PRO A 167 -11.41 -20.98 -7.76
C PRO A 167 -10.57 -20.51 -8.96
N PHE A 168 -10.67 -19.24 -9.39
CA PHE A 168 -10.11 -18.79 -10.67
C PHE A 168 -8.84 -17.91 -10.56
N MET A 169 -8.28 -17.74 -9.36
CA MET A 169 -7.17 -16.81 -9.09
C MET A 169 -6.10 -17.48 -8.20
N VAL A 170 -5.62 -18.66 -8.61
CA VAL A 170 -4.80 -19.54 -7.76
C VAL A 170 -3.50 -18.87 -7.34
N SER A 171 -2.76 -18.32 -8.31
CA SER A 171 -1.47 -17.67 -8.06
C SER A 171 -1.65 -16.37 -7.32
N TYR A 172 -2.67 -15.58 -7.69
CA TYR A 172 -2.96 -14.30 -7.07
C TYR A 172 -3.38 -14.45 -5.62
N ILE A 173 -4.31 -15.36 -5.33
CA ILE A 173 -4.76 -15.67 -3.96
C ILE A 173 -3.57 -16.14 -3.12
N SER A 174 -2.74 -17.05 -3.65
CA SER A 174 -1.54 -17.53 -2.95
C SER A 174 -0.61 -16.36 -2.59
N SER A 175 -0.34 -15.48 -3.55
CA SER A 175 0.51 -14.31 -3.35
C SER A 175 -0.03 -13.32 -2.30
N LYS A 176 -1.36 -13.09 -2.30
CA LYS A 176 -2.02 -12.17 -1.36
C LYS A 176 -2.21 -12.77 0.03
N HIS A 177 -2.34 -14.10 0.15
CA HIS A 177 -2.26 -14.78 1.45
C HIS A 177 -0.87 -14.66 2.04
N ALA A 178 0.19 -14.85 1.24
CA ALA A 178 1.57 -14.67 1.68
C ALA A 178 1.82 -13.23 2.18
N SER A 179 1.37 -12.23 1.42
CA SER A 179 1.46 -10.82 1.80
C SER A 179 0.74 -10.53 3.14
N LEU A 180 -0.48 -11.04 3.31
CA LEU A 180 -1.25 -10.85 4.54
C LEU A 180 -0.63 -11.57 5.75
N ALA A 181 -0.16 -12.81 5.56
CA ALA A 181 0.50 -13.59 6.60
C ALA A 181 1.80 -12.89 7.06
N PHE A 182 2.60 -12.40 6.12
CA PHE A 182 3.78 -11.59 6.40
C PHE A 182 3.43 -10.34 7.21
N SER A 183 2.43 -9.57 6.80
CA SER A 183 1.98 -8.38 7.53
C SER A 183 1.53 -8.69 8.96
N LYS A 184 0.83 -9.82 9.17
CA LYS A 184 0.42 -10.29 10.51
C LYS A 184 1.62 -10.64 11.38
N SER A 185 2.57 -11.38 10.84
CA SER A 185 3.77 -11.80 11.58
C SER A 185 4.65 -10.59 11.93
N LEU A 186 5.00 -9.76 10.94
CA LEU A 186 5.82 -8.58 11.16
C LEU A 186 5.12 -7.54 12.05
N GLY A 187 3.79 -7.41 11.94
CA GLY A 187 2.98 -6.49 12.73
C GLY A 187 2.65 -6.96 14.15
N HIS A 188 3.08 -8.17 14.54
CA HIS A 188 2.80 -8.71 15.87
C HIS A 188 3.26 -7.74 16.98
N PRO A 189 2.51 -7.57 18.08
CA PRO A 189 2.86 -6.62 19.15
C PRO A 189 4.28 -6.77 19.71
N TYR A 190 4.82 -7.99 19.69
CA TYR A 190 6.22 -8.26 20.02
C TYR A 190 7.20 -7.49 19.13
N ASN A 191 7.01 -7.53 17.81
CA ASN A 191 7.86 -6.84 16.84
C ASN A 191 7.71 -5.32 16.98
N PHE A 192 6.48 -4.81 17.09
CA PHE A 192 6.23 -3.38 17.27
C PHE A 192 6.91 -2.81 18.51
N LYS A 193 6.78 -3.48 19.68
CA LYS A 193 7.42 -3.03 20.92
C LYS A 193 8.93 -2.93 20.80
N ARG A 194 9.54 -3.81 20.00
CA ARG A 194 10.99 -3.86 19.81
C ARG A 194 11.49 -2.85 18.78
N THR A 195 10.78 -2.63 17.68
CA THR A 195 11.29 -1.84 16.54
C THR A 195 10.63 -0.48 16.39
N GLY A 196 9.49 -0.23 17.05
CA GLY A 196 8.69 0.98 16.82
C GLY A 196 8.05 1.05 15.44
N ILE A 197 8.07 -0.04 14.66
CA ILE A 197 7.52 -0.06 13.30
C ILE A 197 6.11 -0.65 13.30
N ARG A 198 5.14 0.18 12.91
CA ARG A 198 3.74 -0.22 12.75
C ARG A 198 3.54 -0.86 11.38
N ILE A 199 2.77 -1.95 11.34
CA ILE A 199 2.37 -2.60 10.08
C ILE A 199 0.86 -2.46 9.89
N VAL A 200 0.45 -2.06 8.69
CA VAL A 200 -0.95 -1.94 8.26
C VAL A 200 -1.15 -2.79 7.01
N ALA A 201 -2.16 -3.66 7.02
CA ALA A 201 -2.56 -4.41 5.83
C ALA A 201 -3.84 -3.81 5.24
N LEU A 202 -3.73 -3.23 4.05
CA LEU A 202 -4.89 -2.80 3.27
C LEU A 202 -5.44 -4.01 2.51
N CYS A 203 -6.72 -4.34 2.71
CA CYS A 203 -7.39 -5.40 1.96
C CYS A 203 -8.54 -4.83 1.12
N PRO A 204 -8.23 -4.22 -0.06
CA PRO A 204 -9.27 -3.73 -0.96
C PRO A 204 -10.16 -4.86 -1.48
N GLU A 205 -11.43 -4.54 -1.70
CA GLU A 205 -12.30 -5.34 -2.58
C GLU A 205 -12.03 -5.04 -4.07
N LEU A 206 -12.89 -5.55 -4.97
CA LEU A 206 -12.78 -5.27 -6.39
C LEU A 206 -12.81 -3.75 -6.63
N THR A 207 -11.71 -3.22 -7.14
CA THR A 207 -11.59 -1.81 -7.51
C THR A 207 -11.52 -1.69 -9.02
N TYR A 208 -12.30 -0.80 -9.61
CA TYR A 208 -12.10 -0.34 -10.98
C TYR A 208 -10.74 0.39 -11.07
N THR A 209 -9.70 -0.35 -11.43
CA THR A 209 -8.37 0.18 -11.71
C THR A 209 -7.89 -0.44 -13.02
N ALA A 210 -7.16 0.32 -13.84
CA ALA A 210 -6.74 -0.11 -15.17
C ALA A 210 -5.84 -1.37 -15.20
N SER A 211 -5.55 -1.99 -14.05
CA SER A 211 -4.76 -3.24 -13.99
C SER A 211 -5.59 -4.49 -14.27
N SER A 212 -6.92 -4.41 -14.23
CA SER A 212 -7.76 -5.54 -14.60
C SER A 212 -7.92 -5.56 -16.13
N SER A 213 -7.09 -6.34 -16.82
CA SER A 213 -7.34 -6.81 -18.20
C SER A 213 -8.50 -7.82 -18.29
N LEU A 214 -9.37 -7.88 -17.28
CA LEU A 214 -10.55 -8.73 -17.29
C LEU A 214 -11.47 -8.29 -18.44
N SER A 215 -11.49 -9.11 -19.48
CA SER A 215 -12.43 -9.03 -20.59
C SER A 215 -13.85 -8.76 -20.06
N SER A 216 -14.56 -7.89 -20.77
CA SER A 216 -15.88 -7.34 -20.44
C SER A 216 -16.98 -8.37 -20.15
N ARG A 217 -16.70 -9.67 -20.28
CA ARG A 217 -17.63 -10.79 -20.06
C ARG A 217 -17.83 -11.16 -18.58
N LEU A 218 -16.83 -10.98 -17.72
CA LEU A 218 -16.98 -11.22 -16.28
C LEU A 218 -17.66 -10.06 -15.52
N ILE A 219 -17.64 -8.86 -16.10
CA ILE A 219 -18.17 -7.63 -15.50
C ILE A 219 -19.71 -7.55 -15.61
N LEU A 220 -20.34 -8.29 -16.53
CA LEU A 220 -21.79 -8.23 -16.74
C LEU A 220 -22.64 -8.79 -15.57
N GLY A 221 -22.06 -9.58 -14.67
CA GLY A 221 -22.79 -10.23 -13.57
C GLY A 221 -22.99 -9.40 -12.30
N GLN A 222 -22.40 -8.21 -12.17
CA GLN A 222 -22.38 -7.45 -10.89
C GLN A 222 -22.77 -5.97 -11.03
N ARG A 223 -23.73 -5.66 -11.91
CA ARG A 223 -24.19 -4.28 -12.20
C ARG A 223 -24.99 -3.57 -11.08
N VAL A 224 -25.15 -4.12 -9.89
CA VAL A 224 -26.23 -3.67 -8.97
C VAL A 224 -25.81 -2.80 -7.76
N VAL A 225 -24.54 -2.67 -7.38
CA VAL A 225 -24.21 -2.09 -6.05
C VAL A 225 -23.41 -0.79 -6.08
N ALA A 226 -23.75 0.16 -6.97
CA ALA A 226 -22.94 1.37 -7.20
C ALA A 226 -23.52 2.69 -6.65
N GLN A 227 -24.71 2.75 -6.04
CA GLN A 227 -25.31 4.03 -5.67
C GLN A 227 -25.93 4.03 -4.26
N SER A 228 -25.18 4.57 -3.30
CA SER A 228 -25.66 5.43 -2.18
C SER A 228 -24.67 5.41 -1.00
N LEU A 229 -24.68 6.47 -0.16
CA LEU A 229 -24.14 6.52 1.22
C LEU A 229 -22.63 6.79 1.42
N LEU A 230 -22.22 8.04 1.70
CA LEU A 230 -20.94 8.39 2.36
C LEU A 230 -21.08 9.76 3.00
N ARG A 231 -21.33 9.80 4.30
CA ARG A 231 -21.03 10.94 5.18
C ARG A 231 -20.57 10.56 6.61
N PRO A 232 -20.64 9.32 7.14
CA PRO A 232 -20.16 9.07 8.51
C PRO A 232 -18.91 8.16 8.70
N LEU A 233 -18.17 7.75 7.66
CA LEU A 233 -17.26 6.58 7.76
C LEU A 233 -15.93 6.75 8.53
N PHE A 234 -15.59 7.92 9.07
CA PHE A 234 -14.40 8.07 9.94
C PHE A 234 -14.70 8.07 11.44
N ARG A 235 -15.96 7.90 11.88
CA ARG A 235 -16.31 7.87 13.31
C ARG A 235 -16.71 6.50 13.88
N ARG A 236 -16.79 5.43 13.07
CA ARG A 236 -17.09 4.08 13.58
C ARG A 236 -16.26 3.03 12.85
N ILE A 237 -15.16 2.63 13.47
CA ILE A 237 -14.40 1.43 13.10
C ILE A 237 -14.85 0.33 14.06
N ILE A 238 -15.56 -0.66 13.55
CA ILE A 238 -15.94 -1.87 14.29
C ILE A 238 -14.74 -2.82 14.29
N ALA A 239 -14.25 -3.14 15.48
CA ALA A 239 -13.17 -4.11 15.68
C ALA A 239 -13.63 -5.51 15.29
N PHE A 240 -12.96 -6.14 14.33
CA PHE A 240 -13.03 -7.59 14.17
C PHE A 240 -12.01 -8.22 15.12
N ARG A 241 -12.49 -8.69 16.27
CA ARG A 241 -11.70 -9.41 17.27
C ARG A 241 -11.39 -10.80 16.70
N TRP A 242 -10.12 -11.11 16.49
CA TRP A 242 -9.70 -12.49 16.20
C TRP A 242 -9.90 -13.32 17.47
N ALA A 243 -10.97 -14.11 17.50
CA ALA A 243 -11.17 -15.15 18.49
C ALA A 243 -10.34 -16.37 18.09
N GLY A 244 -9.09 -16.40 18.53
CA GLY A 244 -8.20 -17.55 18.45
C GLY A 244 -7.63 -17.82 19.83
N SER A 245 -8.48 -18.32 20.72
CA SER A 245 -8.10 -18.91 22.00
C SER A 245 -7.81 -20.39 21.79
N MET A 246 -6.54 -20.77 21.93
CA MET A 246 -6.10 -21.91 22.74
C MET A 246 -4.79 -21.51 23.42
#